data_AF-K1KXV7-F1
#
_entry.id   AF-K1KXV7-F1
#
_cell.length_a   1.000
_cell.length_b   1.000
_cell.length_c   1.000
_cell.angle_alpha   90.00
_cell.angle_beta   90.00
_cell.angle_gamma   90.00
#
_symmetry.space_group_name_H-M   'P 1'
#
loop_
_entity.id
_entity.type
_entity.pdbx_description
1 polymer ?
#
loop_
_entity_poly.entity_id
_entity_poly.type
_entity_poly.pdbx_seq_one_letter_code
_entity_poly.pdbx_strand_id
1 'polypeptide(L)'
;MVIPNTGDVKVQGESIKGSFAYRSKIGYMPQIGRYPDNIRIGQLFSMMQDIRPEIKDYDMELVHAFGLNEMLDKPMHTLSGGTRQKVSAALAFMFRPDILILDEPTAGLDPIAVETLKNKIKREREEGKLIIITSHILSELEALTNHAIYIFEGDVFFNDTVDSLKEITGEKRFSTAIARLMEWSLKKNTKKTELSHA
;
A
#
# COMPACT_ATOMS: atom_id res chain seq x y z
N MET A 1 7.11 -3.03 -16.63
CA MET A 1 7.76 -3.23 -15.32
C MET A 1 8.96 -2.31 -15.28
N VAL A 2 9.22 -1.65 -14.14
CA VAL A 2 10.20 -0.57 -14.06
C VAL A 2 11.43 -1.10 -13.31
N ILE A 3 12.61 -0.98 -13.93
CA ILE A 3 13.91 -1.26 -13.30
C ILE A 3 14.53 0.12 -13.00
N PRO A 4 15.13 0.33 -11.83
CA PRO A 4 15.74 1.62 -11.51
C PRO A 4 16.90 1.92 -12.48
N ASN A 5 16.96 3.17 -12.99
CA ASN A 5 18.05 3.63 -13.86
C ASN A 5 19.40 3.64 -13.12
N THR A 6 19.39 4.02 -11.83
CA THR A 6 20.55 4.05 -10.95
C THR A 6 20.21 3.44 -9.59
N GLY A 7 21.22 2.99 -8.84
CA GLY A 7 21.02 2.34 -7.55
C GLY A 7 20.58 0.88 -7.66
N ASP A 8 20.16 0.32 -6.53
CA ASP A 8 19.74 -1.07 -6.39
C ASP A 8 18.58 -1.18 -5.40
N VAL A 9 17.63 -2.07 -5.71
CA VAL A 9 16.50 -2.39 -4.83
C VAL A 9 16.67 -3.83 -4.39
N LYS A 10 16.67 -4.04 -3.06
CA LYS A 10 16.87 -5.35 -2.46
C LYS A 10 15.65 -5.79 -1.68
N VAL A 11 15.24 -7.04 -1.85
CA VAL A 11 14.18 -7.68 -1.07
C VAL A 11 14.83 -8.79 -0.25
N GLN A 12 14.77 -8.68 1.09
CA GLN A 12 15.44 -9.61 2.01
C GLN A 12 16.95 -9.77 1.70
N GLY A 13 17.61 -8.67 1.31
CA GLY A 13 19.04 -8.64 1.00
C GLY A 13 19.41 -9.01 -0.44
N GLU A 14 18.49 -9.56 -1.23
CA GLU A 14 18.73 -9.96 -2.62
C GLU A 14 18.28 -8.86 -3.60
N SER A 15 19.12 -8.56 -4.60
CA SER A 15 18.75 -7.60 -5.65
C SER A 15 17.58 -8.11 -6.50
N ILE A 16 16.66 -7.22 -6.84
CA ILE A 16 15.56 -7.54 -7.77
C ILE A 16 16.04 -7.68 -9.22
N LYS A 17 17.27 -7.26 -9.54
CA LYS A 17 17.79 -7.31 -10.91
C LYS A 17 18.02 -8.76 -11.33
N GLY A 18 17.41 -9.17 -12.44
CA GLY A 18 17.60 -10.51 -13.02
C GLY A 18 16.84 -11.64 -12.32
N SER A 19 16.00 -11.34 -11.32
CA SER A 19 15.16 -12.34 -10.64
C SER A 19 13.72 -11.86 -10.53
N PHE A 20 12.77 -12.80 -10.54
CA PHE A 20 11.35 -12.56 -10.29
C PHE A 20 10.83 -13.32 -9.06
N ALA A 21 11.71 -14.10 -8.41
CA ALA A 21 11.36 -14.92 -7.24
C ALA A 21 10.86 -14.05 -6.07
N TYR A 22 11.39 -12.83 -5.91
CA TYR A 22 10.95 -11.90 -4.86
C TYR A 22 9.45 -11.59 -4.90
N ARG A 23 8.79 -11.74 -6.05
CA ARG A 23 7.36 -11.44 -6.21
C ARG A 23 6.44 -12.40 -5.46
N SER A 24 6.89 -13.60 -5.10
CA SER A 24 6.10 -14.49 -4.24
C SER A 24 6.03 -13.97 -2.80
N LYS A 25 6.97 -13.10 -2.40
CA LYS A 25 7.06 -12.53 -1.05
C LYS A 25 6.24 -11.23 -0.91
N ILE A 26 5.69 -10.71 -2.01
CA ILE A 26 5.02 -9.40 -2.05
C ILE A 26 3.54 -9.56 -2.43
N GLY A 27 2.65 -9.05 -1.58
CA GLY A 27 1.27 -8.73 -1.94
C GLY A 27 1.18 -7.29 -2.39
N TYR A 28 0.54 -7.06 -3.54
CA TYR A 28 0.39 -5.71 -4.09
C TYR A 28 -1.08 -5.39 -4.33
N MET A 29 -1.52 -4.27 -3.76
CA MET A 29 -2.83 -3.68 -3.99
C MET A 29 -2.64 -2.34 -4.73
N PRO A 30 -2.97 -2.25 -6.03
CA PRO A 30 -2.91 -0.99 -6.76
C PRO A 30 -4.07 -0.05 -6.38
N GLN A 31 -3.88 1.27 -6.58
CA GLN A 31 -4.97 2.25 -6.44
C GLN A 31 -6.14 1.94 -7.39
N ILE A 32 -5.84 1.50 -8.61
CA ILE A 32 -6.84 1.08 -9.60
C ILE A 32 -6.53 -0.35 -10.04
N GLY A 33 -7.24 -1.32 -9.47
CA GLY A 33 -7.20 -2.72 -9.89
C GLY A 33 -7.75 -2.90 -11.31
N ARG A 34 -6.87 -3.20 -12.27
CA ARG A 34 -7.24 -3.54 -13.64
C ARG A 34 -7.22 -5.05 -13.82
N TYR A 35 -8.40 -5.63 -13.92
CA TYR A 35 -8.61 -7.06 -14.14
C TYR A 35 -9.39 -7.26 -15.44
N PRO A 36 -9.29 -8.42 -16.10
CA PRO A 36 -10.06 -8.70 -17.31
C PRO A 36 -11.57 -8.51 -17.05
N ASP A 37 -12.24 -7.69 -17.86
CA ASP A 37 -13.63 -7.26 -17.60
C ASP A 37 -14.65 -8.41 -17.54
N ASN A 38 -14.41 -9.47 -18.31
CA ASN A 38 -15.33 -10.60 -18.44
C ASN A 38 -15.04 -11.74 -17.46
N ILE A 39 -13.96 -11.67 -16.67
CA ILE A 39 -13.68 -12.71 -15.68
C ILE A 39 -14.65 -12.54 -14.50
N ARG A 40 -15.11 -13.65 -13.93
CA ARG A 40 -15.87 -13.63 -12.66
C ARG A 40 -14.92 -13.50 -11.47
N ILE A 41 -15.40 -12.97 -10.35
CA ILE A 41 -14.60 -12.84 -9.12
C ILE A 41 -14.00 -14.19 -8.70
N GLY A 42 -14.81 -15.26 -8.68
CA GLY A 42 -14.33 -16.60 -8.30
C GLY A 42 -13.27 -17.14 -9.25
N GLN A 43 -13.45 -16.93 -10.57
CA GLN A 43 -12.45 -17.31 -11.58
C GLN A 43 -11.14 -16.56 -11.41
N LEU A 44 -11.20 -15.28 -11.05
CA LEU A 44 -10.00 -14.48 -10.76
C LEU A 44 -9.24 -15.05 -9.56
N PHE A 45 -9.94 -15.38 -8.48
CA PHE A 45 -9.32 -16.01 -7.30
C PHE A 45 -8.72 -17.37 -7.64
N SER A 46 -9.45 -18.24 -8.33
CA SER A 46 -8.94 -19.55 -8.77
C SER A 46 -7.72 -19.40 -9.68
N MET A 47 -7.75 -18.50 -10.66
CA MET A 47 -6.61 -18.24 -11.54
C MET A 47 -5.37 -17.80 -10.75
N MET A 48 -5.54 -16.95 -9.73
CA MET A 48 -4.43 -16.52 -8.89
C MET A 48 -3.87 -17.67 -8.03
N GLN A 49 -4.74 -18.53 -7.50
CA GLN A 49 -4.37 -19.73 -6.75
C GLN A 49 -3.59 -20.73 -7.63
N ASP A 50 -4.02 -20.93 -8.87
CA ASP A 50 -3.38 -21.83 -9.83
C ASP A 50 -1.97 -21.37 -10.23
N ILE A 51 -1.68 -20.08 -10.16
CA ILE A 51 -0.34 -19.51 -10.42
C ILE A 51 0.63 -19.78 -9.25
N ARG A 52 0.12 -20.12 -8.07
CA ARG A 52 0.87 -20.33 -6.81
C ARG A 52 0.51 -21.69 -6.17
N PRO A 53 0.61 -22.83 -6.89
CA PRO A 53 0.13 -24.12 -6.42
C PRO A 53 0.87 -24.66 -5.17
N GLU A 54 2.04 -24.10 -4.86
CA GLU A 54 2.81 -24.38 -3.66
C GLU A 54 2.14 -23.85 -2.37
N ILE A 55 1.29 -22.83 -2.49
CA ILE A 55 0.56 -22.24 -1.37
C ILE A 55 -0.83 -22.88 -1.32
N LYS A 56 -1.18 -23.51 -0.19
CA LYS A 56 -2.49 -24.15 -0.01
C LYS A 56 -3.32 -23.55 1.11
N ASP A 57 -2.67 -22.80 1.99
CA ASP A 57 -3.31 -22.14 3.12
C ASP A 57 -3.54 -20.67 2.78
N TYR A 58 -4.67 -20.41 2.15
CA TYR A 58 -5.06 -19.07 1.70
C TYR A 58 -5.70 -18.27 2.82
N ASP A 59 -5.39 -16.98 2.85
CA ASP A 59 -6.10 -16.02 3.68
C ASP A 59 -7.41 -15.58 3.00
N MET A 60 -8.52 -16.11 3.49
CA MET A 60 -9.86 -15.80 3.01
C MET A 60 -10.59 -14.76 3.87
N GLU A 61 -9.93 -14.21 4.89
CA GLU A 61 -10.59 -13.32 5.86
C GLU A 61 -11.21 -12.10 5.19
N LEU A 62 -10.46 -11.41 4.31
CA LEU A 62 -10.99 -10.26 3.58
C LEU A 62 -12.07 -10.67 2.57
N VAL A 63 -12.01 -11.87 2.00
CA VAL A 63 -13.07 -12.38 1.11
C VAL A 63 -14.39 -12.48 1.86
N HIS A 64 -14.36 -13.03 3.07
CA HIS A 64 -15.54 -13.16 3.93
C HIS A 64 -15.99 -11.82 4.50
N ALA A 65 -15.06 -11.02 5.06
CA ALA A 65 -15.39 -9.75 5.70
C ALA A 65 -15.96 -8.71 4.73
N PHE A 66 -15.59 -8.79 3.45
CA PHE A 66 -16.15 -7.94 2.39
C PHE A 66 -17.39 -8.52 1.69
N GLY A 67 -17.83 -9.73 2.06
CA GLY A 67 -18.97 -10.41 1.42
C GLY A 67 -18.71 -10.84 -0.03
N LEU A 68 -17.44 -10.99 -0.43
CA LEU A 68 -17.07 -11.36 -1.80
C LEU A 68 -17.47 -12.81 -2.13
N ASN A 69 -17.61 -13.67 -1.12
CA ASN A 69 -18.10 -15.04 -1.25
C ASN A 69 -19.52 -15.14 -1.84
N GLU A 70 -20.36 -14.12 -1.65
CA GLU A 70 -21.72 -14.06 -2.23
C GLU A 70 -21.73 -13.49 -3.65
N MET A 71 -20.58 -13.00 -4.13
CA MET A 71 -20.43 -12.31 -5.40
C MET A 71 -19.50 -13.06 -6.37
N LEU A 72 -19.08 -14.28 -6.04
CA LEU A 72 -18.09 -15.04 -6.82
C LEU A 72 -18.49 -15.20 -8.30
N ASP A 73 -19.79 -15.27 -8.60
CA ASP A 73 -20.31 -15.39 -9.96
C ASP A 73 -20.42 -14.08 -10.75
N LYS A 74 -20.18 -12.93 -10.10
CA LYS A 74 -20.32 -11.63 -10.75
C LYS A 74 -19.11 -11.33 -11.65
N PRO A 75 -19.32 -10.87 -12.89
CA PRO A 75 -18.24 -10.41 -13.76
C PRO A 75 -17.59 -9.11 -13.24
N MET A 76 -16.27 -8.96 -13.39
CA MET A 76 -15.52 -7.80 -12.91
C MET A 76 -16.03 -6.46 -13.47
N HIS A 77 -16.47 -6.40 -14.73
CA HIS A 77 -16.99 -5.16 -15.33
C HIS A 77 -18.24 -4.62 -14.63
N THR A 78 -19.06 -5.50 -14.03
CA THR A 78 -20.30 -5.13 -13.33
C THR A 78 -20.08 -4.55 -11.94
N LEU A 79 -18.85 -4.64 -11.42
CA LEU A 79 -18.54 -4.22 -10.06
C LEU A 79 -18.34 -2.71 -9.97
N SER A 80 -18.83 -2.12 -8.88
CA SER A 80 -18.49 -0.74 -8.51
C SER A 80 -16.99 -0.61 -8.23
N GLY A 81 -16.46 0.62 -8.28
CA GLY A 81 -15.06 0.89 -7.94
C GLY A 81 -14.68 0.37 -6.56
N GLY A 82 -15.51 0.62 -5.54
CA GLY A 82 -15.28 0.12 -4.18
C GLY A 82 -15.26 -1.41 -4.08
N THR A 83 -16.13 -2.11 -4.80
CA THR A 83 -16.10 -3.59 -4.81
C THR A 83 -14.85 -4.11 -5.52
N ARG A 84 -14.41 -3.47 -6.61
CA ARG A 84 -13.13 -3.83 -7.25
C ARG A 84 -11.96 -3.62 -6.29
N GLN A 85 -12.02 -2.57 -5.46
CA GLN A 85 -11.00 -2.31 -4.44
C GLN A 85 -10.99 -3.37 -3.34
N LYS A 86 -12.16 -3.84 -2.90
CA LYS A 86 -12.30 -4.99 -1.98
C LYS A 86 -11.68 -6.27 -2.57
N VAL A 87 -11.90 -6.54 -3.85
CA VAL A 87 -11.28 -7.68 -4.55
C VAL A 87 -9.75 -7.52 -4.59
N SER A 88 -9.23 -6.33 -4.95
CA SER A 88 -7.80 -6.05 -4.94
C SER A 88 -7.16 -6.24 -3.56
N ALA A 89 -7.82 -5.76 -2.50
CA ALA A 89 -7.39 -5.97 -1.13
C ALA A 89 -7.36 -7.47 -0.78
N ALA A 90 -8.43 -8.21 -1.05
CA ALA A 90 -8.45 -9.65 -0.77
C ALA A 90 -7.32 -10.39 -1.50
N LEU A 91 -7.07 -10.07 -2.77
CA LEU A 91 -5.98 -10.68 -3.56
C LEU A 91 -4.59 -10.36 -3.01
N ALA A 92 -4.35 -9.13 -2.54
CA ALA A 92 -3.05 -8.74 -2.02
C ALA A 92 -2.67 -9.51 -0.74
N PHE A 93 -3.65 -9.86 0.10
CA PHE A 93 -3.42 -10.56 1.37
C PHE A 93 -3.53 -12.10 1.24
N MET A 94 -4.21 -12.60 0.22
CA MET A 94 -4.56 -14.01 0.02
C MET A 94 -3.41 -15.00 0.25
N PHE A 95 -2.20 -14.68 -0.21
CA PHE A 95 -1.05 -15.58 -0.15
C PHE A 95 -0.17 -15.39 1.09
N ARG A 96 -0.66 -14.65 2.10
CA ARG A 96 0.09 -14.31 3.33
C ARG A 96 1.52 -13.83 3.08
N PRO A 97 1.71 -12.82 2.22
CA PRO A 97 3.04 -12.35 1.86
C PRO A 97 3.76 -11.73 3.08
N ASP A 98 5.10 -11.77 3.07
CA ASP A 98 5.95 -11.11 4.07
C ASP A 98 5.93 -9.58 3.93
N ILE A 99 5.66 -9.10 2.71
CA ILE A 99 5.66 -7.68 2.34
C ILE A 99 4.34 -7.33 1.67
N LEU A 100 3.67 -6.28 2.15
CA LEU A 100 2.47 -5.72 1.55
C LEU A 100 2.77 -4.32 1.02
N ILE A 101 2.44 -4.07 -0.25
CA ILE A 101 2.51 -2.75 -0.86
C ILE A 101 1.09 -2.34 -1.21
N LEU A 102 0.58 -1.31 -0.53
CA LEU A 102 -0.81 -0.88 -0.58
C LEU A 102 -0.87 0.55 -1.12
N ASP A 103 -1.34 0.69 -2.34
CA ASP A 103 -1.41 1.97 -3.03
C ASP A 103 -2.81 2.59 -2.88
N GLU A 104 -2.93 3.64 -2.07
CA GLU A 104 -4.21 4.27 -1.70
C GLU A 104 -5.29 3.24 -1.28
N PRO A 105 -5.03 2.39 -0.27
CA PRO A 105 -5.85 1.19 0.00
C PRO A 105 -7.30 1.48 0.39
N THR A 106 -7.56 2.64 0.96
CA THR A 106 -8.87 3.09 1.47
C THR A 106 -9.71 3.79 0.41
N ALA A 107 -9.13 4.16 -0.73
CA ALA A 107 -9.80 4.95 -1.75
C ALA A 107 -11.01 4.21 -2.34
N GLY A 108 -12.19 4.85 -2.29
CA GLY A 108 -13.43 4.31 -2.83
C GLY A 108 -14.08 3.18 -2.00
N LEU A 109 -13.51 2.83 -0.85
CA LEU A 109 -14.13 1.92 0.11
C LEU A 109 -15.18 2.65 0.95
N ASP A 110 -16.24 1.94 1.33
CA ASP A 110 -17.20 2.41 2.33
C ASP A 110 -16.57 2.40 3.75
N PRO A 111 -17.11 3.17 4.71
CA PRO A 111 -16.51 3.30 6.04
C PRO A 111 -16.31 1.97 6.78
N ILE A 112 -17.21 1.00 6.60
CA ILE A 112 -17.11 -0.31 7.25
C ILE A 112 -15.93 -1.08 6.65
N ALA A 113 -15.81 -1.08 5.32
CA ALA A 113 -14.71 -1.74 4.63
C ALA A 113 -13.35 -1.10 4.93
N VAL A 114 -13.30 0.23 5.10
CA VAL A 114 -12.08 0.94 5.53
C VAL A 114 -11.61 0.44 6.89
N GLU A 115 -12.51 0.36 7.89
CA GLU A 115 -12.14 -0.10 9.22
C GLU A 115 -11.74 -1.58 9.24
N THR A 116 -12.44 -2.44 8.48
CA THR A 116 -12.03 -3.84 8.27
C THR A 116 -10.62 -3.94 7.72
N LEU A 117 -10.29 -3.16 6.67
CA LEU A 117 -8.96 -3.17 6.07
C LEU A 117 -7.89 -2.64 7.02
N LYS A 118 -8.18 -1.57 7.76
CA LYS A 118 -7.25 -1.02 8.77
C LYS A 118 -6.94 -2.04 9.86
N ASN A 119 -7.95 -2.75 10.36
CA ASN A 119 -7.76 -3.78 11.37
C ASN A 119 -6.92 -4.94 10.85
N LYS A 120 -7.17 -5.37 9.60
CA LYS A 120 -6.35 -6.36 8.91
C LYS A 120 -4.88 -5.91 8.83
N ILE A 121 -4.63 -4.70 8.32
CA ILE A 121 -3.29 -4.10 8.22
C ILE A 121 -2.57 -4.08 9.57
N LYS A 122 -3.26 -3.65 10.63
CA LYS A 122 -2.68 -3.60 11.99
C LYS A 122 -2.25 -4.98 12.47
N ARG A 123 -3.08 -6.01 12.29
CA ARG A 123 -2.73 -7.38 12.70
C ARG A 123 -1.56 -7.93 11.88
N GLU A 124 -1.55 -7.75 10.57
CA GLU A 124 -0.41 -8.17 9.73
C GLU A 124 0.89 -7.50 10.16
N ARG A 125 0.83 -6.21 10.56
CA ARG A 125 1.99 -5.49 11.11
C ARG A 125 2.44 -6.08 12.46
N GLU A 126 1.50 -6.42 13.34
CA GLU A 126 1.78 -7.06 14.63
C GLU A 126 2.39 -8.46 14.49
N GLU A 127 2.09 -9.16 13.39
CA GLU A 127 2.75 -10.41 12.98
C GLU A 127 4.17 -10.21 12.41
N GLY A 128 4.65 -8.97 12.33
CA GLY A 128 6.01 -8.63 11.91
C GLY A 128 6.18 -8.44 10.41
N LYS A 129 5.09 -8.31 9.65
CA LYS A 129 5.15 -8.07 8.19
C LYS A 129 5.54 -6.63 7.87
N LEU A 130 6.24 -6.45 6.76
CA LEU A 130 6.53 -5.12 6.23
C LEU A 130 5.32 -4.63 5.43
N ILE A 131 4.78 -3.46 5.78
CA ILE A 131 3.66 -2.86 5.07
C ILE A 131 4.05 -1.46 4.61
N ILE A 132 4.00 -1.23 3.30
CA ILE A 132 4.24 0.06 2.66
C ILE A 132 2.90 0.58 2.18
N ILE A 133 2.50 1.75 2.66
CA ILE A 133 1.24 2.40 2.31
C ILE A 133 1.53 3.73 1.66
N THR A 134 0.94 3.99 0.50
CA THR A 134 0.86 5.35 -0.05
C THR A 134 -0.53 5.91 0.25
N SER A 135 -0.58 7.15 0.72
CA SER A 135 -1.84 7.87 0.90
C SER A 135 -1.58 9.37 0.95
N HIS A 136 -2.53 10.15 0.44
CA HIS A 136 -2.59 11.59 0.66
C HIS A 136 -3.41 11.96 1.92
N ILE A 137 -4.02 10.99 2.59
CA ILE A 137 -4.88 11.20 3.77
C ILE A 137 -4.06 10.95 5.05
N LEU A 138 -3.52 12.04 5.63
CA LEU A 138 -2.63 11.96 6.79
C LEU A 138 -3.27 11.32 8.03
N SER A 139 -4.57 11.48 8.24
CA SER A 139 -5.29 10.87 9.37
C SER A 139 -5.35 9.34 9.30
N GLU A 140 -5.33 8.77 8.09
CA GLU A 140 -5.27 7.32 7.90
C GLU A 140 -3.87 6.79 8.18
N LEU A 141 -2.84 7.50 7.68
CA LEU A 141 -1.45 7.17 7.94
C LEU A 141 -1.12 7.24 9.43
N GLU A 142 -1.63 8.23 10.15
CA GLU A 142 -1.46 8.36 11.61
C GLU A 142 -1.93 7.10 12.36
N ALA A 143 -2.99 6.45 11.89
CA ALA A 143 -3.56 5.27 12.54
C ALA A 143 -2.86 3.95 12.19
N LEU A 144 -2.10 3.91 11.09
CA LEU A 144 -1.54 2.67 10.52
C LEU A 144 -0.02 2.60 10.57
N THR A 145 0.66 3.74 10.51
CA THR A 145 2.11 3.81 10.30
C THR A 145 2.86 4.08 11.60
N ASN A 146 4.08 3.55 11.69
CA ASN A 146 5.07 3.88 12.71
C ASN A 146 6.28 4.63 12.14
N HIS A 147 6.34 4.75 10.81
CA HIS A 147 7.43 5.35 10.06
C HIS A 147 6.85 6.07 8.83
N ALA A 148 7.44 7.21 8.48
CA ALA A 148 6.96 8.03 7.38
C ALA A 148 8.11 8.49 6.50
N ILE A 149 7.88 8.41 5.20
CA ILE A 149 8.80 8.87 4.15
C ILE A 149 8.04 9.91 3.34
N TYR A 150 8.59 11.11 3.23
CA TYR A 150 8.04 12.14 2.35
C TYR A 150 8.96 12.35 1.16
N ILE A 151 8.37 12.13 -0.01
CA ILE A 151 9.03 12.26 -1.30
C ILE A 151 8.36 13.42 -2.03
N PHE A 152 9.16 14.38 -2.49
CA PHE A 152 8.68 15.52 -3.26
C PHE A 152 9.67 15.83 -4.38
N GLU A 153 9.16 15.95 -5.61
CA GLU A 153 9.97 16.19 -6.82
C GLU A 153 11.13 15.20 -7.02
N GLY A 154 10.98 13.96 -6.55
CA GLY A 154 11.99 12.90 -6.67
C GLY A 154 13.02 12.87 -5.53
N ASP A 155 12.98 13.84 -4.61
CA ASP A 155 13.85 13.90 -3.44
C ASP A 155 13.15 13.38 -2.19
N VAL A 156 13.88 12.65 -1.36
CA VAL A 156 13.43 12.25 -0.01
C VAL A 156 13.75 13.38 0.96
N PHE A 157 12.72 14.02 1.50
CA PHE A 157 12.87 15.14 2.43
C PHE A 157 13.03 14.70 3.87
N PHE A 158 12.32 13.64 4.27
CA PHE A 158 12.51 12.98 5.55
C PHE A 158 12.14 11.49 5.44
N ASN A 159 12.72 10.71 6.35
CA ASN A 159 12.60 9.26 6.41
C ASN A 159 12.84 8.84 7.87
N ASP A 160 11.79 8.94 8.69
CA ASP A 160 11.91 8.84 10.14
C ASP A 160 10.67 8.20 10.78
N THR A 161 10.80 7.80 12.04
CA THR A 161 9.66 7.31 12.82
C THR A 161 8.65 8.42 13.07
N VAL A 162 7.37 8.04 13.19
CA VAL A 162 6.28 8.96 13.53
C VAL A 162 6.59 9.75 14.82
N ASP A 163 7.20 9.09 15.81
CA ASP A 163 7.57 9.71 17.08
C ASP A 163 8.72 10.73 16.95
N SER A 164 9.76 10.40 16.17
CA SER A 164 10.86 11.32 15.84
C SER A 164 10.33 12.58 15.15
N LEU A 165 9.45 12.43 14.16
CA LEU A 165 8.86 13.55 13.44
C LEU A 165 8.01 14.47 14.34
N LYS A 166 7.28 13.90 15.31
CA LYS A 166 6.54 14.65 16.34
C LYS A 166 7.50 15.43 17.26
N GLU A 167 8.60 14.81 17.67
CA GLU A 167 9.60 15.45 18.52
C GLU A 167 10.29 16.62 17.81
N ILE A 168 10.75 16.42 16.57
CA ILE A 168 11.40 17.45 15.74
C ILE A 168 10.51 18.67 15.52
N THR A 169 9.21 18.44 15.35
CA THR A 169 8.23 19.51 15.08
C THR A 169 7.65 20.14 16.33
N GLY A 170 7.77 19.48 17.49
CA GLY A 170 7.10 19.85 18.74
C GLY A 170 5.58 19.61 18.71
N GLU A 171 5.07 18.85 17.74
CA GLU A 171 3.65 18.60 17.53
C GLU A 171 3.20 17.29 18.18
N LYS A 172 1.99 17.27 18.73
CA LYS A 172 1.42 16.03 19.32
C LYS A 172 0.78 15.12 18.28
N ARG A 173 0.23 15.71 17.22
CA ARG A 173 -0.51 15.01 16.16
C ARG A 173 0.39 14.79 14.96
N PHE A 174 0.37 13.58 14.40
CA PHE A 174 1.17 13.24 13.24
C PHE A 174 0.82 14.12 12.04
N SER A 175 -0.47 14.32 11.77
CA SER A 175 -0.92 15.15 10.66
C SER A 175 -0.37 16.58 10.72
N THR A 176 -0.34 17.18 11.91
CA THR A 176 0.23 18.52 12.13
C THR A 176 1.75 18.54 11.98
N ALA A 177 2.45 17.51 12.49
CA ALA A 177 3.88 17.36 12.31
C ALA A 177 4.26 17.32 10.81
N ILE A 178 3.56 16.49 10.03
CA ILE A 178 3.83 16.35 8.60
C ILE A 178 3.54 17.65 7.84
N ALA A 179 2.41 18.29 8.10
CA ALA A 179 2.08 19.58 7.47
C ALA A 179 3.18 20.62 7.71
N ARG A 180 3.69 20.70 8.95
CA ARG A 180 4.78 21.61 9.32
C ARG A 180 6.10 21.28 8.61
N LEU A 181 6.44 20.00 8.49
CA LEU A 181 7.63 19.56 7.74
C LEU A 181 7.51 19.86 6.24
N MET A 182 6.31 19.69 5.67
CA MET A 182 6.04 20.05 4.27
C MET A 182 6.22 21.56 4.05
N GLU A 183 5.73 22.41 4.95
CA GLU A 183 5.96 23.86 4.88
C GLU A 183 7.46 24.22 4.95
N TRP A 184 8.23 23.56 5.81
CA TRP A 184 9.68 23.77 5.91
C TRP A 184 10.41 23.35 4.64
N SER A 185 10.03 22.20 4.08
CA SER A 185 10.50 21.69 2.81
C SER A 185 10.26 22.70 1.68
N LEU A 186 9.04 23.23 1.56
CA LEU A 186 8.68 24.21 0.54
C LEU A 186 9.49 25.50 0.69
N LYS A 187 9.62 26.05 1.91
CA LYS A 187 10.43 27.26 2.18
C LYS A 187 11.91 27.07 1.85
N LYS A 188 12.47 25.89 2.12
CA LYS A 188 13.86 25.55 1.79
C LYS A 188 14.07 25.47 0.28
N ASN A 189 13.10 24.94 -0.46
CA ASN A 189 13.19 24.86 -1.92
C ASN A 189 13.07 26.25 -2.56
N THR A 190 12.16 27.12 -2.09
CA THR A 190 12.04 28.50 -2.61
C THR A 190 13.35 29.28 -2.47
N LYS A 191 14.04 29.17 -1.32
CA LYS A 191 15.36 29.79 -1.13
C LYS A 191 16.44 29.24 -2.06
N LYS A 192 16.39 27.94 -2.39
CA LYS A 192 17.33 27.31 -3.32
C LYS A 192 17.15 27.85 -4.75
N THR A 193 15.90 28.03 -5.18
CA THR A 193 15.56 28.53 -6.51
C THR A 193 15.96 30.00 -6.68
N GLU A 194 15.72 30.85 -5.66
CA GLU A 194 16.13 32.27 -5.68
C GLU A 194 17.65 32.46 -5.76
N LEU A 195 18.45 31.59 -5.12
CA LEU A 195 19.91 31.63 -5.16
C LEU A 195 20.51 31.05 -6.46
N SER A 196 19.73 30.31 -7.26
CA SER A 196 20.20 29.74 -8.54
C SER A 196 19.99 30.64 -9.75
N HIS A 197 19.28 31.77 -9.56
CA HIS A 197 18.99 32.77 -10.59
C HIS A 197 19.66 34.13 -10.32
N ALA A 198 20.59 34.20 -9.37
CA ALA A 198 21.46 35.34 -9.10
C ALA A 198 22.91 34.99 -9.45
#